data_AF-A0A524C2S2-F1
#
_entry.id   AF-A0A524C2S2-F1
#
_cell.length_a   1.000
_cell.length_b   1.000
_cell.length_c   1.000
_cell.angle_alpha   90.00
_cell.angle_beta   90.00
_cell.angle_gamma   90.00
#
_symmetry.space_group_name_H-M   'P 1'
#
loop_
_entity.id
_entity.type
_entity.pdbx_description
1 polymer ?
#
loop_
_entity_poly.entity_id
_entity_poly.type
_entity_poly.pdbx_seq_one_letter_code
_entity_poly.pdbx_strand_id
1 'polypeptide(L)' 'MPAIFEALIDYEVYGQKENARVSYNNIGKDFWPQGEHADACLECGECETKCPQNIPIIQQLKYAHNILSG' A
#
# COMPACT_ATOMS: atom_id res chain seq x y z
N MET A 1 4.34 -2.64 -4.36
CA MET A 1 2.89 -2.89 -4.16
C MET A 1 2.60 -3.78 -2.95
N PRO A 2 3.22 -4.97 -2.75
CA PRO A 2 2.92 -5.83 -1.59
C PRO A 2 3.10 -5.13 -0.22
N ALA A 3 4.22 -4.41 -0.04
CA ALA A 3 4.50 -3.67 1.19
C ALA A 3 3.43 -2.63 1.57
N ILE A 4 2.74 -2.05 0.60
CA ILE A 4 1.66 -1.08 0.84
C ILE A 4 0.45 -1.80 1.47
N PHE A 5 0.11 -2.98 0.95
CA PHE A 5 -1.00 -3.78 1.47
C PHE A 5 -0.67 -4.38 2.83
N GLU A 6 0.56 -4.79 3.06
CA GLU A 6 1.02 -5.22 4.39
C GLU A 6 0.83 -4.10 5.42
N ALA A 7 1.30 -2.88 5.12
CA ALA A 7 1.10 -1.73 5.99
C ALA A 7 -0.40 -1.40 6.19
N LEU A 8 -1.22 -1.52 5.15
CA LEU A 8 -2.68 -1.31 5.25
C LEU A 8 -3.35 -2.37 6.14
N ILE A 9 -2.95 -3.64 6.02
CA ILE A 9 -3.45 -4.74 6.86
C ILE A 9 -3.05 -4.52 8.32
N ASP A 10 -1.82 -4.10 8.58
CA ASP A 10 -1.36 -3.74 9.93
C ASP A 10 -2.20 -2.62 10.55
N TYR A 11 -2.60 -1.64 9.75
CA TYR A 11 -3.46 -0.55 10.19
C TYR A 11 -4.91 -1.00 10.46
N GLU A 12 -5.55 -1.67 9.49
CA GLU A 12 -6.99 -1.98 9.51
C GLU A 12 -7.34 -3.22 10.34
N VAL A 13 -6.53 -4.28 10.23
CA VAL A 13 -6.84 -5.59 10.83
C VAL A 13 -6.22 -5.70 12.21
N TYR A 14 -4.95 -5.30 12.35
CA TYR A 14 -4.21 -5.46 13.60
C TYR A 14 -4.23 -4.22 14.49
N GLY A 15 -4.70 -3.07 13.98
CA GLY A 15 -4.77 -1.82 14.74
C GLY A 15 -3.40 -1.20 15.07
N GLN A 16 -2.32 -1.65 14.42
CA GLN A 16 -0.95 -1.20 14.64
C GLN A 16 -0.66 0.10 13.87
N LYS A 17 -1.41 1.16 14.17
CA LYS A 17 -1.44 2.39 13.36
C LYS A 17 -0.08 3.06 13.18
N GLU A 18 0.72 3.17 14.24
CA GLU A 18 2.03 3.81 14.18
C GLU A 18 3.02 2.99 13.37
N ASN A 19 3.10 1.68 13.63
CA ASN A 19 3.97 0.76 12.88
C ASN A 19 3.61 0.72 11.40
N ALA A 20 2.31 0.73 11.07
CA ALA A 20 1.82 0.77 9.70
C ALA A 20 2.30 2.04 8.96
N ARG A 21 2.19 3.21 9.59
CA ARG A 21 2.67 4.48 9.01
C ARG A 21 4.18 4.48 8.81
N VAL A 22 4.95 4.04 9.83
CA VAL A 22 6.40 3.93 9.72
C VAL A 22 6.79 2.98 8.59
N SER A 23 6.13 1.82 8.49
CA SER A 23 6.39 0.83 7.44
C SER A 23 6.09 1.39 6.06
N TYR A 24 4.94 2.05 5.88
CA TYR A 24 4.58 2.71 4.63
C TYR A 24 5.58 3.78 4.22
N ASN A 25 5.94 4.67 5.14
CA ASN A 25 6.86 5.78 4.89
C ASN A 25 8.30 5.33 4.62
N ASN A 26 8.66 4.09 4.92
CA ASN A 26 10.00 3.55 4.68
C ASN A 26 10.11 2.77 3.36
N ILE A 27 9.01 2.63 2.61
CA ILE A 27 9.03 1.99 1.29
C ILE A 27 9.97 2.78 0.37
N GLY A 28 10.95 2.07 -0.22
CA GLY A 28 11.89 2.66 -1.18
C GLY A 28 12.99 3.53 -0.58
N LYS A 29 13.08 3.67 0.76
CA LYS A 29 14.18 4.40 1.42
C LYS A 29 15.46 3.60 1.58
N ASP A 30 15.33 2.29 1.74
CA ASP A 30 16.43 1.35 1.95
C ASP A 30 16.41 0.23 0.91
N PHE A 31 17.31 -0.75 1.05
CA PHE A 31 17.37 -1.91 0.17
C PHE A 31 16.10 -2.80 0.23
N TRP A 32 15.31 -2.70 1.30
CA TRP A 32 14.05 -3.42 1.53
C TRP A 32 13.16 -2.68 2.54
N PRO A 33 11.83 -2.57 2.32
CA PRO A 33 11.08 -3.01 1.15
C PRO A 33 11.28 -2.07 -0.05
N GLN A 34 11.41 -2.64 -1.25
CA GLN A 34 11.55 -1.86 -2.48
C GLN A 34 10.21 -1.35 -3.01
N GLY A 35 10.27 -0.32 -3.85
CA GLY A 35 9.14 0.21 -4.60
C GLY A 35 8.87 1.66 -4.27
N GLU A 36 7.72 2.13 -4.73
CA GLU A 36 7.24 3.48 -4.50
C GLU A 36 5.98 3.47 -3.63
N HIS A 37 5.65 4.66 -3.11
CA HIS A 37 4.40 4.90 -2.41
C HIS A 37 3.20 4.76 -3.37
N ALA A 38 2.01 4.66 -2.80
CA ALA A 38 0.78 4.42 -3.56
C ALA A 38 0.36 5.59 -4.47
N ASP A 39 0.85 6.81 -4.23
CA ASP A 39 0.67 7.98 -5.09
C ASP A 39 1.42 7.89 -6.43
N ALA A 40 2.42 6.99 -6.55
CA ALA A 40 3.06 6.68 -7.82
C ALA A 40 2.16 5.86 -8.77
N CYS A 41 0.98 5.41 -8.31
CA CYS A 41 0.07 4.63 -9.14
C CYS A 41 -0.51 5.47 -10.31
N LEU A 42 -0.30 5.00 -11.53
CA LEU A 42 -0.84 5.62 -12.76
C LEU A 42 -2.30 5.23 -13.06
N GLU A 43 -2.94 4.49 -12.17
CA GLU A 43 -4.33 4.02 -12.34
C GLU A 43 -4.60 3.25 -13.64
N CYS A 44 -3.60 2.51 -14.14
CA CYS A 44 -3.70 1.81 -15.43
C CYS A 44 -4.63 0.59 -15.44
N GLY A 45 -5.07 0.10 -14.27
CA GLY A 45 -5.97 -1.05 -14.15
C GLY A 45 -5.33 -2.42 -14.36
N GLU A 46 -4.07 -2.51 -14.80
CA GLU A 46 -3.45 -3.79 -15.14
C GLU A 46 -3.40 -4.76 -13.95
N CYS A 47 -3.13 -4.25 -12.75
CA CYS A 47 -3.10 -5.05 -11.53
C CYS A 47 -4.47 -5.68 -11.21
N GLU A 48 -5.57 -4.94 -11.42
CA GLU A 48 -6.92 -5.43 -11.16
C GLU A 48 -7.30 -6.55 -12.13
N THR A 49 -6.95 -6.41 -13.42
CA THR A 49 -7.21 -7.46 -14.42
C THR A 49 -6.47 -8.77 -14.14
N LYS A 50 -5.31 -8.69 -13.48
CA LYS A 50 -4.48 -9.85 -13.12
C LYS A 50 -4.85 -10.44 -11.77
N CYS A 51 -5.70 -9.79 -10.98
CA CYS A 51 -6.00 -10.21 -9.62
C CYS A 51 -7.03 -11.35 -9.61
N PRO A 52 -6.69 -12.58 -9.16
CA PRO A 52 -7.63 -13.70 -9.15
C PRO A 52 -8.79 -13.50 -8.15
N GLN A 53 -8.64 -12.59 -7.19
CA GLN A 53 -9.66 -12.27 -6.18
C GLN A 53 -10.60 -11.14 -6.61
N ASN A 54 -10.36 -10.49 -7.76
CA ASN A 54 -11.15 -9.34 -8.25
C ASN A 54 -11.37 -8.24 -7.19
N ILE A 55 -10.30 -7.85 -6.49
CA ILE A 55 -10.35 -6.75 -5.52
C ILE A 55 -10.07 -5.38 -6.18
N PRO A 56 -10.63 -4.28 -5.66
CA PRO A 56 -10.41 -2.93 -6.19
C PRO A 56 -9.05 -2.37 -5.74
N ILE A 57 -7.96 -2.89 -6.31
CA ILE A 57 -6.57 -2.56 -5.96
C ILE A 57 -6.32 -1.05 -6.01
N ILE A 58 -6.78 -0.36 -7.06
CA ILE A 58 -6.50 1.08 -7.22
C ILE A 58 -7.16 1.87 -6.09
N GLN A 59 -8.40 1.52 -5.75
CA GLN A 59 -9.11 2.18 -4.65
C GLN A 59 -8.42 1.93 -3.31
N GLN A 60 -7.95 0.71 -3.05
CA GLN A 60 -7.23 0.39 -1.82
C GLN A 60 -5.86 1.08 -1.75
N LEU A 61 -5.15 1.24 -2.87
CA LEU A 61 -3.89 2.00 -2.92
C LEU A 61 -4.12 3.47 -2.56
N LYS A 62 -5.14 4.11 -3.14
CA LYS A 62 -5.52 5.48 -2.80
C LYS A 62 -5.87 5.64 -1.32
N TYR A 63 -6.63 4.68 -0.79
CA TYR A 63 -6.99 4.64 0.62
C TYR A 63 -5.75 4.51 1.52
N ALA A 64 -4.85 3.57 1.19
CA ALA A 64 -3.61 3.37 1.93
C ALA A 64 -2.75 4.62 1.97
N HIS A 65 -2.56 5.31 0.83
CA HIS A 65 -1.83 6.58 0.81
C HIS A 65 -2.46 7.59 1.77
N ASN A 66 -3.77 7.84 1.62
CA ASN A 66 -4.47 8.85 2.42
C ASN A 66 -4.37 8.65 3.94
N ILE A 67 -4.35 7.40 4.43
CA ILE A 67 -4.31 7.12 5.88
C ILE A 67 -2.88 6.91 6.43
N LEU A 68 -1.94 6.47 5.58
CA LEU A 68 -0.58 6.08 5.97
C LEU A 68 0.49 7.12 5.65
N SER A 69 0.27 7.99 4.66
CA SER A 69 1.19 9.09 4.35
C SER A 69 1.05 10.18 5.43
N GLY A 70 1.99 10.19 6.38
CA GLY A 70 2.01 11.14 7.49
C GLY A 70 3.40 11.27 8.08
#